data_AF-W7T982-F1
#
_entry.id   AF-W7T982-F1
#
_cell.length_a   1.000
_cell.length_b   1.000
_cell.length_c   1.000
_cell.angle_alpha   90.00
_cell.angle_beta   90.00
_cell.angle_gamma   90.00
#
_symmetry.space_group_name_H-M   'P 1'
#
loop_
_entity.id
_entity.type
_entity.pdbx_description
1 polymer ?
#
loop_
_entity_poly.entity_id
_entity_poly.type
_entity_poly.pdbx_seq_one_letter_code
_entity_poly.pdbx_strand_id
1 'polypeptide(L)'
;MSAVPEVRAQLVAQQRSIIATALAEAGGIVVEGRDIGTTVAPDAGLKVYLTASAQARAERRTRQDASQGRQSTVDATLADVRRRDTYDSTRAVSPARAADDAVELDTTDLDLPGVLAELMSMVEDRGLRA
;
A
#
# COMPACT_ATOMS: atom_id res chain seq x y z
N MET A 1 0.98 -5.36 -8.84
CA MET A 1 1.22 -6.82 -8.92
C MET A 1 0.73 -7.38 -10.23
N SER A 2 1.40 -8.41 -10.75
CA SER A 2 1.10 -9.02 -12.06
C SER A 2 -0.35 -9.50 -12.15
N ALA A 3 -0.98 -9.32 -13.31
CA ALA A 3 -2.29 -9.89 -13.63
C ALA A 3 -2.18 -11.32 -14.19
N VAL A 4 -0.97 -11.77 -14.52
CA VAL A 4 -0.68 -13.11 -15.01
C VAL A 4 -0.48 -14.05 -13.81
N PRO A 5 -1.33 -15.09 -13.63
CA PRO A 5 -1.29 -15.98 -12.47
C PRO A 5 0.06 -16.62 -12.20
N GLU A 6 0.76 -17.08 -13.24
CA GLU A 6 2.04 -17.78 -13.12
C GLU A 6 3.14 -16.86 -12.63
N VAL A 7 3.22 -15.66 -13.21
CA VAL A 7 4.16 -14.61 -12.74
C VAL A 7 3.84 -14.25 -11.30
N ARG A 8 2.56 -14.15 -10.96
CA ARG A 8 2.13 -13.82 -9.62
C ARG A 8 2.52 -14.90 -8.60
N ALA A 9 2.34 -16.18 -8.91
CA ALA A 9 2.73 -17.27 -8.01
C ALA A 9 4.22 -17.19 -7.66
N GLN A 10 5.07 -16.92 -8.66
CA GLN A 10 6.52 -16.74 -8.47
C GLN A 10 6.84 -15.53 -7.58
N LEU A 11 6.21 -14.38 -7.83
CA LEU A 11 6.44 -13.17 -7.03
C LEU A 11 5.97 -13.34 -5.57
N VAL A 12 4.83 -14.00 -5.34
CA VAL A 12 4.34 -14.28 -3.97
C VAL A 12 5.31 -15.20 -3.23
N ALA A 13 5.83 -16.24 -3.89
CA ALA A 13 6.82 -17.13 -3.29
C ALA A 13 8.09 -16.37 -2.89
N GLN A 14 8.59 -15.48 -3.76
CA GLN A 14 9.76 -14.64 -3.45
C GLN A 14 9.48 -13.67 -2.30
N GLN A 15 8.33 -12.99 -2.30
CA GLN A 15 7.94 -12.08 -1.22
C GLN A 15 7.87 -12.81 0.12
N ARG A 16 7.27 -14.01 0.17
CA ARG A 16 7.22 -14.83 1.39
C ARG A 16 8.59 -15.26 1.87
N SER A 17 9.50 -15.63 0.95
CA SER A 17 10.89 -15.95 1.30
C SER A 17 11.60 -14.76 1.93
N ILE A 18 11.46 -13.56 1.36
CA ILE A 18 12.08 -12.33 1.88
C ILE A 18 11.53 -12.02 3.29
N ILE A 19 10.21 -12.14 3.48
CA ILE A 19 9.58 -11.93 4.79
C ILE A 19 10.13 -12.91 5.83
N ALA A 20 10.23 -14.19 5.49
CA ALA A 20 10.75 -15.21 6.40
C ALA A 20 12.20 -14.94 6.80
N THR A 21 13.06 -14.58 5.83
CA THR A 21 14.46 -14.22 6.11
C THR A 21 14.55 -12.99 7.00
N ALA A 22 13.82 -11.92 6.70
CA ALA A 22 13.86 -10.69 7.50
C ALA A 22 13.36 -10.91 8.94
N LEU A 23 12.33 -11.74 9.13
CA LEU A 23 11.86 -12.13 10.46
C LEU A 23 12.95 -12.89 11.24
N ALA A 24 13.68 -13.79 10.58
CA ALA A 24 14.72 -14.58 11.23
C ALA A 24 15.98 -13.75 11.56
N GLU A 25 16.37 -12.81 10.70
CA GLU A 25 17.63 -12.09 10.81
C GLU A 25 17.51 -10.73 11.49
N ALA A 26 16.40 -10.01 11.25
CA ALA A 26 16.19 -8.64 11.72
C ALA A 26 15.00 -8.49 12.69
N GLY A 27 14.26 -9.58 12.95
CA GLY A 27 13.09 -9.59 13.85
C GLY A 27 11.81 -8.99 13.23
N GLY A 28 11.84 -8.44 12.02
CA GLY A 28 10.69 -7.81 11.40
C GLY A 28 10.95 -7.19 10.03
N ILE A 29 9.87 -6.84 9.32
CA ILE A 29 9.91 -6.13 8.03
C ILE A 29 8.61 -5.36 7.78
N VAL A 30 8.70 -4.21 7.12
CA VAL A 30 7.55 -3.50 6.55
C VAL A 30 7.44 -3.87 5.08
N VAL A 31 6.25 -4.33 4.66
CA VAL A 31 6.00 -4.76 3.27
C VAL A 31 4.82 -3.99 2.71
N GLU A 32 5.04 -3.30 1.60
CA GLU A 32 4.02 -2.52 0.90
C GLU A 32 3.48 -3.29 -0.32
N GLY A 33 2.17 -3.24 -0.54
CA GLY A 33 1.56 -3.74 -1.76
C GLY A 33 0.03 -3.87 -1.64
N ARG A 34 -0.60 -4.35 -2.71
CA ARG A 34 -2.07 -4.36 -2.83
C ARG A 34 -2.78 -5.51 -2.12
N ASP A 35 -2.12 -6.65 -1.97
CA ASP A 35 -2.71 -7.88 -1.43
C ASP A 35 -1.82 -8.53 -0.36
N ILE A 36 -0.94 -7.72 0.27
CA ILE A 36 0.00 -8.21 1.27
C ILE A 36 -0.77 -8.82 2.44
N GLY A 37 -1.66 -8.06 3.07
CA GLY A 37 -2.43 -8.52 4.23
C GLY A 37 -3.52 -9.56 3.92
N THR A 38 -3.89 -9.76 2.65
CA THR A 38 -4.92 -10.72 2.24
C THR A 38 -4.37 -12.01 1.63
N THR A 39 -3.13 -12.00 1.12
CA THR A 39 -2.59 -13.12 0.34
C THR A 39 -1.14 -13.43 0.66
N VAL A 40 -0.26 -12.42 0.67
CA VAL A 40 1.19 -12.68 0.83
C VAL A 40 1.51 -13.03 2.28
N ALA A 41 1.05 -12.19 3.21
CA ALA A 41 1.26 -12.27 4.66
C ALA A 41 -0.08 -12.10 5.41
N PRO A 42 -1.00 -13.07 5.29
CA PRO A 42 -2.29 -13.04 5.99
C PRO A 42 -2.14 -13.13 7.51
N ASP A 43 -0.98 -13.54 8.03
CA ASP A 43 -0.71 -13.65 9.47
C ASP A 43 0.16 -12.50 10.00
N ALA A 44 0.31 -11.41 9.23
CA ALA A 44 1.08 -10.24 9.65
C ALA A 44 0.49 -9.62 10.94
N GLY A 45 1.36 -9.33 11.92
CA GLY A 45 0.95 -8.74 13.21
C GLY A 45 0.32 -7.35 13.10
N LEU A 46 0.66 -6.60 12.04
CA LEU A 46 0.00 -5.34 11.69
C LEU A 46 -0.28 -5.27 10.18
N LYS A 47 -1.53 -4.96 9.85
CA LYS A 47 -2.00 -4.70 8.49
C LYS A 47 -2.67 -3.34 8.48
N VAL A 48 -2.16 -2.44 7.65
CA VAL A 48 -2.72 -1.10 7.48
C VAL A 48 -3.16 -0.94 6.03
N TYR A 49 -4.42 -0.54 5.84
CA TYR A 49 -4.96 -0.17 4.53
C TYR A 49 -4.95 1.36 4.43
N LEU A 50 -3.91 1.90 3.77
CA LEU A 50 -3.79 3.34 3.53
C LEU A 50 -4.77 3.77 2.43
N THR A 51 -5.65 4.71 2.76
CA THR A 51 -6.56 5.34 1.80
C THR A 51 -6.36 6.85 1.75
N ALA A 52 -6.92 7.45 0.71
CA ALA A 52 -7.05 8.89 0.56
C ALA A 52 -8.04 9.19 -0.57
N SER A 53 -8.70 10.34 -0.50
CA SER A 53 -9.55 10.83 -1.59
C SER A 53 -8.78 10.87 -2.91
N ALA A 54 -9.47 10.56 -4.02
CA ALA A 54 -8.87 10.61 -5.35
C ALA A 54 -8.33 12.01 -5.68
N GLN A 55 -8.99 13.06 -5.15
CA GLN A 55 -8.58 14.45 -5.29
C GLN A 55 -7.22 14.70 -4.60
N ALA A 56 -7.09 14.35 -3.32
CA ALA A 56 -5.84 14.52 -2.58
C ALA A 56 -4.68 13.76 -3.22
N ARG A 57 -4.93 12.54 -3.72
CA ARG A 57 -3.92 11.75 -4.45
C ARG A 57 -3.52 12.41 -5.77
N ALA A 58 -4.46 12.96 -6.52
CA ALA A 58 -4.19 13.66 -7.77
C ALA A 58 -3.34 14.92 -7.53
N GLU A 59 -3.68 15.72 -6.53
CA GLU A 59 -2.95 16.94 -6.17
C GLU A 59 -1.52 16.64 -5.71
N ARG A 60 -1.32 15.63 -4.85
CA ARG A 60 0.02 15.18 -4.42
C ARG A 60 0.87 14.73 -5.61
N ARG A 61 0.27 13.95 -6.52
CA ARG A 61 0.95 13.42 -7.70
C ARG A 61 1.33 14.52 -8.69
N THR A 62 0.44 15.46 -8.96
CA THR A 62 0.75 16.61 -9.82
C THR A 62 1.86 17.48 -9.23
N ARG A 63 1.87 17.71 -7.90
CA ARG A 63 3.00 18.40 -7.23
C ARG A 63 4.32 17.64 -7.39
N GLN A 64 4.29 16.31 -7.27
CA GLN A 64 5.46 15.45 -7.47
C GLN A 64 5.96 15.47 -8.92
N ASP A 65 5.06 15.48 -9.91
CA ASP A 65 5.44 15.59 -11.32
C ASP A 65 6.11 16.93 -11.60
N ALA A 66 5.53 18.03 -11.10
CA ALA A 66 6.08 19.38 -11.25
C ALA A 66 7.48 19.49 -10.64
N SER A 67 7.71 18.93 -9.45
CA SER A 67 9.04 18.93 -8.82
C SER A 67 10.09 18.09 -9.56
N GLN A 68 9.64 17.17 -10.42
CA GLN A 68 10.48 16.33 -11.29
C GLN A 68 10.53 16.84 -12.75
N GLY A 69 10.05 18.06 -13.02
CA GLY A 69 10.07 18.67 -14.35
C GLY A 69 9.08 18.06 -15.35
N ARG A 70 8.13 17.24 -14.90
CA ARG A 70 7.05 16.69 -15.73
C ARG A 70 5.83 17.58 -15.66
N GLN A 71 5.21 17.83 -16.82
CA GLN A 71 3.96 18.59 -16.89
C GLN A 71 2.77 17.63 -16.78
N SER A 72 1.94 17.83 -15.76
CA SER A 72 0.63 17.19 -15.61
C SER A 72 -0.36 18.20 -15.01
N THR A 73 -1.66 18.02 -15.30
CA THR A 73 -2.74 18.80 -14.67
C THR A 73 -3.43 17.95 -13.62
N VAL A 74 -4.00 18.59 -12.60
CA VAL A 74 -4.75 17.89 -11.54
C VAL A 74 -5.89 17.07 -12.15
N ASP A 75 -6.62 17.62 -13.12
CA ASP A 75 -7.74 16.94 -13.79
C ASP A 75 -7.30 15.67 -14.54
N ALA A 76 -6.19 15.74 -15.29
CA ALA A 76 -5.66 14.58 -16.01
C ALA A 76 -5.19 13.49 -15.04
N THR A 77 -4.50 13.89 -13.97
CA THR A 77 -4.06 12.97 -12.92
C THR A 77 -5.24 12.36 -12.17
N LEU A 78 -6.28 13.13 -11.88
CA LEU A 78 -7.49 12.66 -11.22
C LEU A 78 -8.22 11.60 -12.06
N ALA A 79 -8.35 11.83 -13.36
CA ALA A 79 -8.94 10.85 -14.27
C ALA A 79 -8.13 9.54 -14.31
N ASP A 80 -6.81 9.64 -14.35
CA ASP A 80 -5.91 8.48 -14.30
C ASP A 80 -6.02 7.72 -12.97
N VAL A 81 -6.04 8.45 -11.85
CA VAL A 81 -6.21 7.90 -10.50
C VAL A 81 -7.52 7.12 -10.40
N ARG A 82 -8.66 7.73 -10.76
CA ARG A 82 -9.98 7.07 -10.70
C ARG A 82 -10.02 5.82 -11.57
N ARG A 83 -9.47 5.89 -12.79
CA ARG A 83 -9.41 4.73 -13.70
C ARG A 83 -8.62 3.58 -13.09
N ARG A 84 -7.48 3.88 -12.46
CA ARG A 84 -6.64 2.87 -11.79
C ARG A 84 -7.35 2.27 -10.59
N ASP A 85 -7.99 3.08 -9.76
CA ASP A 85 -8.72 2.59 -8.58
C ASP A 85 -9.84 1.62 -8.98
N THR A 86 -10.63 1.97 -9.99
CA THR A 86 -11.66 1.08 -10.53
C THR A 86 -11.02 -0.21 -11.03
N TYR A 87 -10.00 -0.11 -11.89
CA TYR A 87 -9.34 -1.28 -12.43
C TYR A 87 -8.78 -2.19 -11.33
N ASP A 88 -8.06 -1.63 -10.36
CA ASP A 88 -7.41 -2.39 -9.31
C ASP A 88 -8.40 -3.01 -8.32
N SER A 89 -9.53 -2.37 -8.04
CA SER A 89 -10.58 -2.92 -7.17
C SER A 89 -11.42 -4.01 -7.83
N THR A 90 -11.62 -3.95 -9.16
CA THR A 90 -12.46 -4.93 -9.89
C THR A 90 -11.69 -6.10 -10.50
N ARG A 91 -10.38 -6.19 -10.30
CA ARG A 91 -9.56 -7.28 -10.85
C ARG A 91 -9.93 -8.63 -10.25
N ALA A 92 -10.09 -9.64 -11.11
CA ALA A 92 -10.34 -11.01 -10.68
C ALA A 92 -9.18 -11.61 -9.86
N VAL A 93 -7.94 -11.26 -10.22
CA VAL A 93 -6.74 -11.70 -9.50
C VAL A 93 -6.18 -10.52 -8.72
N SER A 94 -6.11 -10.68 -7.40
CA SER A 94 -5.58 -9.68 -6.46
C SER A 94 -6.25 -8.32 -6.53
N PRO A 95 -7.56 -8.25 -6.26
CA PRO A 95 -8.22 -6.97 -6.13
C PRO A 95 -7.60 -6.18 -4.97
N ALA A 96 -7.43 -4.87 -5.16
CA ALA A 96 -7.05 -3.97 -4.08
C ALA A 96 -8.22 -3.86 -3.10
N ARG A 97 -8.12 -4.58 -1.98
CA ARG A 97 -9.09 -4.58 -0.89
C ARG A 97 -8.38 -4.66 0.45
N ALA A 98 -8.98 -4.06 1.47
CA ALA A 98 -8.54 -4.27 2.83
C ALA A 98 -8.69 -5.76 3.23
N ALA A 99 -7.77 -6.24 4.07
CA ALA A 99 -8.01 -7.48 4.81
C ALA A 99 -9.03 -7.22 5.92
N ASP A 100 -9.77 -8.24 6.34
CA ASP A 100 -10.88 -8.09 7.28
C ASP A 100 -10.41 -7.58 8.66
N ASP A 101 -9.15 -7.82 9.01
CA ASP A 101 -8.47 -7.38 10.24
C ASP A 101 -7.49 -6.21 10.01
N ALA A 102 -7.52 -5.58 8.83
CA ALA A 102 -6.70 -4.41 8.55
C ALA A 102 -7.29 -3.15 9.22
N VAL A 103 -6.40 -2.29 9.72
CA VAL A 103 -6.78 -0.94 10.15
C VAL A 103 -6.78 -0.04 8.91
N GLU A 104 -7.93 0.57 8.62
CA GLU A 104 -8.01 1.59 7.58
C GLU A 104 -7.49 2.92 8.13
N LEU A 105 -6.55 3.54 7.41
CA LEU A 105 -5.99 4.84 7.74
C LEU A 105 -6.23 5.79 6.57
N ASP A 106 -7.18 6.72 6.74
CA ASP A 106 -7.43 7.79 5.78
C ASP A 106 -6.38 8.88 5.95
N THR A 107 -5.59 9.07 4.90
CA THR A 107 -4.49 10.03 4.86
C THR A 107 -4.86 11.30 4.08
N THR A 108 -6.14 11.51 3.73
CA THR A 108 -6.60 12.62 2.88
C THR A 108 -6.07 13.97 3.37
N ASP A 109 -6.20 14.23 4.66
CA ASP A 109 -5.80 15.50 5.29
C ASP A 109 -4.45 15.41 6.04
N LEU A 110 -3.78 14.26 5.97
CA LEU A 110 -2.49 14.05 6.62
C LEU A 110 -1.33 14.37 5.68
N ASP A 111 -0.31 15.03 6.22
CA ASP A 111 0.99 15.15 5.59
C ASP A 111 1.90 13.94 5.95
N LEU A 112 3.10 13.87 5.38
CA LEU A 112 4.00 12.74 5.60
C LEU A 112 4.34 12.52 7.09
N PRO A 113 4.71 13.56 7.88
CA PRO A 113 4.88 13.41 9.32
C PRO A 113 3.64 12.89 10.04
N GLY A 114 2.45 13.38 9.71
CA GLY A 114 1.19 12.91 10.31
C GLY A 114 0.93 11.43 10.02
N VAL A 115 1.10 10.99 8.77
CA VAL A 115 0.98 9.58 8.40
C VAL A 115 1.98 8.71 9.17
N LEU A 116 3.23 9.18 9.30
CA LEU A 116 4.25 8.43 10.02
C LEU A 116 3.91 8.30 11.52
N ALA A 117 3.42 9.37 12.15
CA ALA A 117 3.02 9.35 13.55
C ALA A 117 1.91 8.31 13.82
N GLU A 118 0.87 8.29 12.98
CA GLU A 118 -0.23 7.32 13.06
C GLU A 118 0.29 5.88 12.91
N LEU A 119 1.11 5.61 11.90
CA LEU A 119 1.69 4.29 11.68
C LEU A 119 2.57 3.83 12.84
N MET A 120 3.39 4.72 13.41
CA MET A 120 4.24 4.40 14.55
C MET A 120 3.41 4.11 15.80
N SER A 121 2.34 4.87 16.06
CA SER A 121 1.41 4.58 17.16
C SER A 121 0.82 3.17 17.04
N MET A 122 0.37 2.79 15.84
CA MET A 122 -0.19 1.45 15.62
C MET A 122 0.84 0.33 15.82
N VAL A 123 2.10 0.57 15.49
CA VAL A 123 3.20 -0.39 15.74
C VAL A 123 3.45 -0.54 17.23
N GLU A 124 3.46 0.57 17.98
CA GLU A 124 3.65 0.59 19.43
C GLU A 124 2.51 -0.10 20.18
N ASP A 125 1.26 0.20 19.83
CA ASP A 125 0.06 -0.37 20.44
C ASP A 125 0.02 -1.91 20.31
N ARG A 126 0.68 -2.46 19.29
CA ARG A 126 0.79 -3.90 19.06
C ARG A 126 2.07 -4.53 19.58
N GLY A 127 2.94 -3.75 20.22
CA GLY A 127 4.22 -4.24 20.75
C GLY A 127 5.17 -4.76 19.65
N LEU A 128 5.07 -4.21 18.44
CA LEU A 128 5.86 -4.63 17.28
C LEU A 128 7.14 -3.82 17.09
N ARG A 129 7.47 -2.95 18.05
CA ARG A 129 8.71 -2.19 18.05
C ARG A 129 9.83 -3.06 18.64
N ALA A 130 10.86 -3.32 17.83
CA ALA A 130 12.07 -4.06 18.22
C ALA A 130 12.91 -3.29 19.25
#